data_AF-A5UWH7-F1
#
_entry.id   AF-A5UWH7-F1
#
_cell.length_a   1.000
_cell.length_b   1.000
_cell.length_c   1.000
_cell.angle_alpha   90.00
_cell.angle_beta   90.00
_cell.angle_gamma   90.00
#
_symmetry.space_group_name_H-M   'P 1'
#
loop_
_entity.id
_entity.type
_entity.pdbx_description
1 polymer ?
#
loop_
_entity_poly.entity_id
_entity_poly.type
_entity_poly.pdbx_seq_one_letter_code
_entity_poly.pdbx_strand_id
1 'polypeptide(L)'
;MTIITREMLAEQIEARLSGAITDETLAAWAFDRFYAVELGLAQIETGAEERIADILDTLMFADHAAFRLEEGALRSLVAQLRTL
;
A
#
# COMPACT_ATOMS: atom_id res chain seq x y z
N MET A 1 6.68 18.11 -1.50
CA MET A 1 5.55 17.31 -1.99
C MET A 1 6.04 15.88 -2.09
N THR A 2 5.39 14.95 -1.40
CA THR A 2 5.85 13.55 -1.35
C THR A 2 5.28 12.81 -2.55
N ILE A 3 6.10 12.02 -3.25
CA ILE A 3 5.64 11.14 -4.32
C ILE A 3 5.52 9.73 -3.72
N ILE A 4 4.35 9.13 -3.85
CA ILE A 4 4.10 7.74 -3.48
C ILE A 4 4.43 6.88 -4.68
N THR A 5 5.41 6.00 -4.53
CA THR A 5 5.89 5.14 -5.61
C THR A 5 5.47 3.70 -5.40
N ARG A 6 5.54 2.90 -6.49
CA ARG A 6 5.31 1.46 -6.42
C ARG A 6 6.29 0.77 -5.47
N GLU A 7 7.55 1.22 -5.44
CA GLU A 7 8.57 0.67 -4.55
C GLU A 7 8.22 0.92 -3.07
N MET A 8 7.75 2.14 -2.72
CA MET A 8 7.35 2.43 -1.35
C MET A 8 6.22 1.51 -0.87
N LEU A 9 5.24 1.22 -1.74
CA LEU A 9 4.18 0.25 -1.42
C LEU A 9 4.76 -1.16 -1.26
N ALA A 10 5.63 -1.59 -2.18
CA ALA A 10 6.25 -2.91 -2.13
C ALA A 10 7.05 -3.10 -0.83
N GLU A 11 7.85 -2.11 -0.43
CA GLU A 11 8.62 -2.13 0.82
C GLU A 11 7.73 -2.28 2.06
N GLN A 12 6.58 -1.58 2.13
CA GLN A 12 5.66 -1.71 3.25
C GLN A 12 5.00 -3.09 3.31
N ILE A 13 4.59 -3.62 2.16
CA ILE A 13 4.03 -4.97 2.09
C ILE A 13 5.09 -6.01 2.49
N GLU A 14 6.34 -5.84 2.07
CA GLU A 14 7.46 -6.71 2.45
C GLU A 14 7.81 -6.62 3.94
N ALA A 15 7.76 -5.41 4.52
CA ALA A 15 7.90 -5.21 5.96
C ALA A 15 6.79 -5.96 6.72
N ARG A 16 5.56 -5.98 6.20
CA ARG A 16 4.47 -6.77 6.78
C ARG A 16 4.68 -8.28 6.62
N LEU A 17 5.15 -8.73 5.45
CA LEU A 17 5.42 -10.14 5.16
C LEU A 17 6.57 -10.71 6.00
N SER A 18 7.56 -9.89 6.32
CA SER A 18 8.69 -10.24 7.20
C SER A 18 8.33 -10.17 8.70
N GLY A 19 7.14 -9.68 9.05
CA GLY A 19 6.73 -9.46 10.44
C GLY A 19 7.38 -8.25 11.10
N ALA A 20 8.07 -7.39 10.33
CA ALA A 20 8.66 -6.16 10.84
C ALA A 20 7.60 -5.11 11.23
N ILE A 21 6.44 -5.14 10.56
CA ILE A 21 5.27 -4.33 10.91
C ILE A 21 4.01 -5.21 11.01
N THR A 22 3.02 -4.75 11.77
CA THR A 22 1.73 -5.42 11.92
C THR A 22 0.72 -5.00 10.85
N ASP A 23 -0.41 -5.69 10.76
CA ASP A 23 -1.52 -5.29 9.87
C ASP A 23 -2.02 -3.89 10.20
N GLU A 24 -2.14 -3.55 11.48
CA GLU A 24 -2.58 -2.23 11.94
C GLU A 24 -1.61 -1.13 11.50
N THR A 25 -0.32 -1.42 11.54
CA THR A 25 0.72 -0.47 11.10
C THR A 25 0.64 -0.25 9.59
N LEU A 26 0.45 -1.33 8.82
CA LEU A 26 0.30 -1.25 7.37
C LEU A 26 -0.98 -0.49 6.98
N ALA A 27 -2.09 -0.76 7.65
CA ALA A 27 -3.38 -0.10 7.42
C ALA A 27 -3.31 1.40 7.73
N ALA A 28 -2.76 1.78 8.88
CA ALA A 28 -2.55 3.17 9.25
C ALA A 28 -1.66 3.92 8.25
N TRP A 29 -0.57 3.27 7.81
CA TRP A 29 0.28 3.85 6.78
C TRP A 29 -0.46 4.06 5.46
N ALA A 30 -1.23 3.08 5.00
CA ALA A 30 -2.00 3.18 3.77
C ALA A 30 -3.07 4.26 3.85
N PHE A 31 -3.77 4.36 4.99
CA PHE A 31 -4.75 5.40 5.28
C PHE A 31 -4.14 6.81 5.18
N ASP A 32 -3.03 7.06 5.88
CA ASP A 32 -2.35 8.36 5.88
C ASP A 32 -1.94 8.77 4.46
N ARG A 33 -1.45 7.80 3.67
CA ARG A 33 -1.02 8.00 2.29
C ARG A 33 -2.17 8.26 1.33
N PHE A 34 -3.25 7.51 1.45
CA PHE A 34 -4.46 7.71 0.67
C PHE A 34 -5.01 9.13 0.88
N TYR A 35 -5.19 9.56 2.13
CA TYR A 35 -5.69 10.90 2.43
C TYR A 35 -4.70 12.01 2.09
N ALA A 36 -3.39 11.77 2.16
CA ALA A 36 -2.41 12.74 1.69
C ALA A 36 -2.56 13.01 0.18
N VAL A 37 -2.92 11.99 -0.62
CA VAL A 37 -3.21 12.17 -2.06
C VAL A 37 -4.52 12.93 -2.26
N GLU A 38 -5.60 12.54 -1.58
CA GLU A 38 -6.90 13.20 -1.64
C GLU A 38 -6.83 14.69 -1.26
N LEU A 39 -5.99 15.04 -0.28
CA LEU A 39 -5.78 16.41 0.18
C LEU A 39 -4.77 17.19 -0.68
N GLY A 40 -4.19 16.58 -1.71
CA GLY A 40 -3.17 17.20 -2.56
C GLY A 40 -1.82 17.45 -1.87
N LEU A 41 -1.56 16.78 -0.75
CA LEU A 41 -0.31 16.85 0.01
C LEU A 41 0.76 15.89 -0.52
N ALA A 42 0.31 14.83 -1.19
CA ALA A 42 1.13 13.86 -1.90
C ALA A 42 0.63 13.69 -3.35
N GLN A 43 1.52 13.19 -4.19
CA GLN A 43 1.19 12.76 -5.55
C GLN A 43 1.55 11.30 -5.71
N ILE A 44 0.86 10.63 -6.61
CA ILE A 44 1.20 9.27 -7.00
C ILE A 44 2.20 9.33 -8.17
N GLU A 45 3.13 8.37 -8.21
CA GLU A 45 4.04 8.16 -9.33
C GLU A 45 3.28 8.10 -10.67
N THR A 46 3.77 8.85 -11.66
CA THR A 46 3.16 8.92 -12.98
C THR A 46 3.20 7.58 -13.70
N GLY A 47 2.06 7.16 -14.27
CA GLY A 47 1.89 5.88 -14.95
C GLY A 47 1.45 4.74 -14.04
N ALA A 48 1.29 4.99 -12.73
CA ALA A 48 0.85 4.02 -11.74
C ALA A 48 -0.26 4.56 -10.82
N GLU A 49 -0.89 5.68 -11.19
CA GLU A 49 -1.86 6.41 -10.36
C GLU A 49 -3.02 5.54 -9.88
N GLU A 50 -3.75 4.95 -10.83
CA GLU A 50 -4.89 4.08 -10.55
C GLU A 50 -4.48 2.86 -9.72
N ARG A 51 -3.37 2.22 -10.11
CA ARG A 51 -2.90 1.00 -9.44
C ARG A 51 -2.48 1.24 -7.99
N ILE A 52 -1.72 2.31 -7.73
CA ILE A 52 -1.31 2.64 -6.37
C ILE A 52 -2.52 3.07 -5.54
N ALA A 53 -3.45 3.85 -6.10
CA ALA A 53 -4.67 4.25 -5.41
C ALA A 53 -5.50 3.03 -4.97
N ASP A 54 -5.71 2.07 -5.87
CA ASP A 54 -6.45 0.82 -5.57
C ASP A 54 -5.78 0.00 -4.47
N ILE A 55 -4.45 -0.09 -4.48
CA ILE A 55 -3.71 -0.83 -3.46
C ILE A 55 -3.76 -0.10 -2.12
N LEU A 56 -3.65 1.23 -2.09
CA LEU A 56 -3.82 2.01 -0.86
C LEU A 56 -5.23 1.84 -0.28
N ASP A 57 -6.26 1.87 -1.12
CA ASP A 57 -7.65 1.61 -0.72
C ASP A 57 -7.84 0.19 -0.16
N THR A 58 -7.20 -0.81 -0.76
CA THR A 58 -7.24 -2.17 -0.24
C THR A 58 -6.51 -2.28 1.11
N LEU A 59 -5.32 -1.69 1.21
CA LEU A 59 -4.45 -1.83 2.38
C LEU A 59 -4.95 -1.06 3.60
N MET A 60 -5.70 0.04 3.43
CA MET A 60 -6.20 0.81 4.58
C MET A 60 -7.16 0.00 5.48
N PHE A 61 -7.70 -1.12 4.98
CA PHE A 61 -8.57 -2.01 5.73
C PHE A 61 -7.87 -3.32 6.16
N ALA A 62 -6.55 -3.44 6.02
CA ALA A 62 -5.81 -4.67 6.31
C ALA A 62 -5.88 -5.10 7.79
N ASP A 63 -6.19 -4.18 8.69
CA ASP A 63 -6.41 -4.41 10.12
C ASP A 63 -7.78 -5.06 10.42
N HIS A 64 -8.74 -4.96 9.50
CA HIS A 64 -10.04 -5.59 9.63
C HIS A 64 -10.03 -7.03 9.13
N ALA A 65 -10.49 -7.97 9.97
CA ALA A 65 -10.50 -9.40 9.66
C ALA A 65 -11.20 -9.79 8.34
N ALA A 66 -12.21 -9.02 7.92
CA ALA A 66 -12.94 -9.26 6.66
C ALA A 66 -12.16 -8.85 5.40
N PHE A 67 -11.17 -7.96 5.55
CA PHE A 67 -10.39 -7.37 4.46
C PHE A 67 -8.89 -7.70 4.54
N ARG A 68 -8.48 -8.41 5.60
CA ARG A 68 -7.11 -8.88 5.77
C ARG A 68 -6.70 -9.75 4.57
N LEU A 69 -5.60 -9.35 3.94
CA LEU A 69 -4.98 -10.11 2.87
C LEU A 69 -4.08 -11.20 3.46
N GLU A 70 -4.23 -12.42 2.95
CA GLU A 70 -3.30 -13.51 3.25
C GLU A 70 -1.92 -13.27 2.61
N GLU A 71 -0.87 -13.91 3.14
CA GLU A 71 0.50 -13.72 2.66
C GLU A 71 0.65 -13.95 1.14
N GLY A 72 -0.06 -14.91 0.57
CA GLY A 72 -0.01 -15.18 -0.87
C GLY A 72 -0.56 -14.03 -1.71
N ALA A 73 -1.61 -13.36 -1.23
CA ALA A 73 -2.17 -12.18 -1.88
C ALA A 73 -1.21 -10.99 -1.77
N LEU A 74 -0.63 -10.77 -0.59
CA LEU A 74 0.39 -9.73 -0.37
C LEU A 74 1.62 -9.91 -1.28
N ARG A 75 2.14 -11.14 -1.40
CA ARG A 75 3.25 -11.44 -2.32
C ARG A 75 2.87 -11.19 -3.78
N SER A 76 1.63 -11.50 -4.15
CA SER A 76 1.11 -11.23 -5.50
C SER A 76 0.99 -9.73 -5.79
N LEU A 77 0.67 -8.91 -4.78
CA LEU A 77 0.67 -7.45 -4.91
C LEU A 77 2.08 -6.89 -5.09
N VAL A 78 3.06 -7.36 -4.30
CA VAL A 78 4.47 -6.97 -4.46
C VAL A 78 4.98 -7.29 -5.87
N ALA A 79 4.69 -8.50 -6.36
CA ALA A 79 5.07 -8.89 -7.71
C ALA A 79 4.48 -7.93 -8.76
N GLN A 80 3.17 -7.62 -8.66
CA GLN A 80 2.50 -6.70 -9.57
C GLN A 80 3.12 -5.29 -9.55
N LEU A 81 3.47 -4.78 -8.36
CA LEU A 81 4.09 -3.47 -8.19
C LEU A 81 5.46 -3.39 -8.88
N ARG A 82 6.21 -4.50 -8.91
CA ARG A 82 7.58 -4.56 -9.47
C ARG A 82 7.65 -4.89 -10.97
N THR A 83 6.60 -5.43 -11.56
CA THR A 83 6.57 -5.81 -12.99
C THR A 83 6.14 -4.71 -13.95
N LEU A 84 5.68 -3.56 -13.44
CA LEU A 84 5.19 -2.46 -14.28
C LEU A 84 6.30 -1.49 -14.68
#